data_AF-A0A7U9GFD6-F1
#
_entry.id   AF-A0A7U9GFD6-F1
#
_cell.length_a   1.000
_cell.length_b   1.000
_cell.length_c   1.000
_cell.angle_alpha   90.00
_cell.angle_beta   90.00
_cell.angle_gamma   90.00
#
_symmetry.space_group_name_H-M   'P 1'
#
loop_
_entity.id
_entity.type
_entity.pdbx_description
1 polymer ?
#
loop_
_entity_poly.entity_id
_entity_poly.type
_entity_poly.pdbx_seq_one_letter_code
_entity_poly.pdbx_strand_id
1 'polypeptide(L)'
;MSFIVENKRLPNYTDWMKHRVDSPKGKEIYSHRMSVVEPVFGNISTTKRLNRFSLRGKKKVQGQWQLYCLVHNIEKLANYVCKLGRKAVETARNRVFLQPRYMLYRR
;
A
#
# COMPACT_ATOMS: atom_id res chain seq x y z
N MET A 1 -14.14 34.50 4.35
CA MET A 1 -14.07 35.05 5.72
C MET A 1 -14.44 33.96 6.71
N SER A 2 -13.47 33.15 7.17
CA SER A 2 -13.68 32.20 8.26
C SER A 2 -13.52 32.92 9.59
N PHE A 3 -14.59 33.03 10.36
CA PHE A 3 -14.61 33.60 11.70
C PHE A 3 -13.72 32.76 12.63
N ILE A 4 -12.74 33.40 13.26
CA ILE A 4 -11.95 32.80 14.34
C ILE A 4 -12.84 32.81 15.59
N VAL A 5 -13.62 31.75 15.77
CA VAL A 5 -14.28 31.50 17.05
C VAL A 5 -13.17 31.03 18.00
N GLU A 6 -12.61 31.96 18.76
CA GLU A 6 -11.61 31.70 19.78
C GLU A 6 -12.28 31.01 20.98
N ASN A 7 -12.58 29.73 20.81
CA ASN A 7 -13.23 28.91 21.82
C ASN A 7 -12.14 28.39 22.78
N LYS A 8 -11.99 29.03 23.95
CA LYS A 8 -11.10 28.59 25.05
C LYS A 8 -11.62 27.31 25.71
N ARG A 9 -11.75 26.24 24.93
CA ARG A 9 -12.18 24.92 25.38
C ARG A 9 -11.00 24.12 25.92
N LEU A 10 -11.25 23.23 26.87
CA LEU A 10 -10.25 22.28 27.38
C LEU A 10 -9.74 21.36 26.25
N PRO A 11 -8.45 20.98 26.26
CA PRO A 11 -7.87 20.15 25.22
C PRO A 11 -8.53 18.77 25.16
N ASN A 12 -9.00 18.40 23.97
CA ASN A 12 -9.59 17.11 23.65
C ASN A 12 -8.52 16.18 23.02
N TYR A 13 -8.72 14.86 23.06
CA TYR A 13 -7.99 13.88 22.26
C TYR A 13 -7.75 14.29 20.80
N THR A 14 -8.70 14.96 20.15
CA THR A 14 -8.54 15.51 18.79
C THR A 14 -7.43 16.57 18.73
N ASP A 15 -7.31 17.43 19.73
CA ASP A 15 -6.30 18.49 19.76
C ASP A 15 -4.90 17.89 19.99
N TRP A 16 -4.80 16.83 20.79
CA TRP A 16 -3.56 16.04 20.92
C TRP A 16 -3.16 15.36 19.60
N MET A 17 -4.13 14.78 18.89
CA MET A 17 -3.88 14.19 17.57
C MET A 17 -3.41 15.22 16.55
N LYS A 18 -4.05 16.41 16.52
CA LYS A 18 -3.64 17.51 15.64
C LYS A 18 -2.18 17.88 15.90
N HIS A 19 -1.83 18.14 17.16
CA HIS A 19 -0.46 18.49 17.52
C HIS A 19 0.55 17.43 17.08
N ARG A 20 0.23 16.13 17.25
CA ARG A 20 1.08 15.04 16.79
C ARG A 20 1.25 14.99 15.28
N VAL A 21 0.17 15.14 14.51
CA VAL A 21 0.20 15.09 13.05
C VAL A 21 0.90 16.32 12.47
N ASP A 22 0.72 17.50 13.09
CA ASP A 22 1.29 18.76 12.63
C ASP A 22 2.79 18.90 12.90
N SER A 23 3.35 18.06 13.78
CA SER A 23 4.80 17.98 13.99
C SER A 23 5.55 17.63 12.69
N PRO A 24 6.79 18.08 12.47
CA PRO A 24 7.55 17.78 11.24
C PRO A 24 7.66 16.27 10.97
N LYS A 25 7.95 15.49 12.01
CA LYS A 25 7.98 14.02 11.97
C LYS A 25 6.61 13.41 11.67
N GLY A 26 5.55 13.99 12.25
CA GLY A 26 4.17 13.59 12.00
C GLY A 26 3.77 13.77 10.54
N LYS A 27 4.12 14.92 9.94
CA LYS A 27 3.87 15.24 8.54
C LYS A 27 4.58 14.28 7.59
N GLU A 28 5.84 13.95 7.86
CA GLU A 28 6.61 13.00 7.06
C GLU A 28 6.01 11.58 7.11
N ILE A 29 5.68 11.09 8.31
CA ILE A 29 5.05 9.77 8.46
C ILE A 29 3.67 9.77 7.78
N TYR A 30 2.88 10.83 7.97
CA TYR A 30 1.54 10.92 7.41
C TYR A 30 1.55 11.02 5.89
N SER A 31 2.49 11.76 5.30
CA SER A 31 2.63 11.84 3.84
C SER A 31 3.01 10.49 3.24
N HIS A 32 3.88 9.73 3.90
CA HIS A 32 4.25 8.38 3.44
C HIS A 32 3.07 7.39 3.51
N ARG A 33 2.11 7.59 4.43
CA ARG A 33 0.92 6.73 4.49
C ARG A 33 0.04 6.86 3.24
N MET A 34 0.00 8.04 2.60
CA MET A 34 -0.81 8.21 1.40
C MET A 34 -0.39 7.27 0.27
N SER A 35 0.92 7.05 0.08
CA SER A 35 1.42 6.17 -0.98
C SER A 35 1.36 4.68 -0.61
N VAL A 36 1.49 4.35 0.68
CA VAL A 36 1.57 2.95 1.13
C VAL A 36 0.19 2.36 1.43
N VAL A 37 -0.68 3.14 2.06
CA VAL A 37 -1.89 2.64 2.72
C VAL A 37 -3.13 2.81 1.84
N GLU A 38 -3.26 3.93 1.12
CA GLU A 38 -4.41 4.19 0.22
C GLU A 38 -4.59 3.11 -0.86
N PRO A 39 -3.54 2.59 -1.53
CA PRO A 39 -3.72 1.54 -2.54
C PRO A 39 -4.28 0.24 -1.94
N VAL A 40 -3.96 -0.06 -0.68
CA VAL A 40 -4.47 -1.24 0.02
C VAL A 40 -5.96 -1.08 0.29
N PHE A 41 -6.37 0.07 0.82
CA PHE A 41 -7.78 0.38 1.05
C PHE A 41 -8.58 0.40 -0.25
N GLY A 42 -8.07 1.05 -1.29
CA GLY A 42 -8.71 1.11 -2.61
C GLY A 42 -8.90 -0.27 -3.25
N ASN A 43 -7.90 -1.17 -3.15
CA ASN A 43 -8.05 -2.54 -3.66
C ASN A 43 -9.14 -3.31 -2.89
N ILE A 44 -9.14 -3.23 -1.56
CA ILE A 44 -10.13 -3.93 -0.73
C ILE A 44 -11.55 -3.39 -0.97
N SER A 45 -11.72 -2.06 -1.01
CA SER A 45 -13.04 -1.43 -1.09
C SER A 45 -13.63 -1.43 -2.50
N THR A 46 -12.84 -1.09 -3.52
CA THR A 46 -13.33 -0.88 -4.89
C THR A 46 -13.17 -2.12 -5.76
N THR A 47 -11.97 -2.71 -5.79
CA THR A 47 -11.69 -3.85 -6.67
C THR A 47 -12.32 -5.13 -6.13
N LYS A 48 -12.15 -5.40 -4.83
CA LYS A 48 -12.72 -6.59 -4.17
C LYS A 48 -14.15 -6.38 -3.68
N ARG A 49 -14.65 -5.14 -3.67
CA ARG A 49 -16.00 -4.78 -3.21
C ARG A 49 -16.29 -5.18 -1.75
N LEU A 50 -15.25 -5.30 -0.93
CA LEU A 50 -15.34 -5.69 0.49
C LEU A 50 -15.51 -4.45 1.39
N ASN A 51 -16.49 -3.61 1.05
CA ASN A 51 -16.70 -2.29 1.69
C ASN A 51 -17.67 -2.33 2.88
N ARG A 52 -18.25 -3.49 3.20
CA ARG A 52 -19.18 -3.68 4.30
C ARG A 52 -18.73 -4.83 5.21
N PHE A 53 -18.93 -4.63 6.51
CA PHE A 53 -18.82 -5.69 7.50
C PHE A 53 -20.18 -6.37 7.66
N SER A 54 -20.17 -7.70 7.63
CA SER A 54 -21.39 -8.51 7.70
C SER A 54 -21.66 -8.96 9.13
N LEU A 55 -20.62 -8.97 9.97
CA LEU A 55 -20.70 -9.40 11.36
C LEU A 55 -20.89 -8.20 12.31
N ARG A 56 -21.53 -8.44 13.45
CA ARG A 56 -21.69 -7.46 14.54
C ARG A 56 -20.76 -7.79 15.72
N GLY A 57 -20.25 -6.75 16.36
CA GLY A 57 -19.36 -6.85 17.52
C GLY A 57 -17.87 -6.76 17.14
N LYS A 58 -17.10 -6.01 17.94
CA LYS A 58 -15.70 -5.65 17.68
C LYS A 58 -14.82 -6.86 17.34
N LYS A 59 -14.93 -7.95 18.11
CA LYS A 59 -14.11 -9.16 17.92
C LYS A 59 -14.35 -9.82 16.55
N LYS A 60 -15.62 -9.91 16.13
CA LYS A 60 -16.00 -10.54 14.85
C LYS A 60 -15.61 -9.66 13.66
N VAL A 61 -15.87 -8.36 13.76
CA VAL A 61 -15.46 -7.37 12.74
C VAL A 61 -13.94 -7.34 12.56
N GLN A 62 -13.18 -7.43 13.66
CA GLN A 62 -11.72 -7.50 13.59
C GLN A 62 -11.24 -8.74 12.80
N GLY A 63 -11.83 -9.91 13.05
CA GLY A 63 -11.52 -11.11 12.27
C GLY A 63 -11.88 -10.96 10.78
N GLN A 64 -13.04 -10.37 10.48
CA GLN A 64 -13.44 -10.07 9.10
C GLN A 64 -12.45 -9.13 8.40
N TRP A 65 -11.99 -8.09 9.09
CA TRP A 65 -10.99 -7.16 8.56
C TRP A 65 -9.64 -7.84 8.31
N GLN A 66 -9.17 -8.68 9.24
CA GLN A 66 -7.95 -9.46 9.07
C GLN A 66 -8.03 -10.38 7.83
N LEU A 67 -9.19 -11.01 7.60
CA LEU A 67 -9.41 -11.82 6.41
C LEU A 67 -9.32 -10.99 5.11
N TYR A 68 -9.92 -9.78 5.10
CA TYR A 68 -9.83 -8.88 3.95
C TYR A 68 -8.38 -8.49 3.64
N CYS A 69 -7.59 -8.17 4.67
CA CYS A 69 -6.17 -7.88 4.53
C CYS A 69 -5.37 -9.09 4.02
N LEU A 70 -5.70 -10.30 4.49
CA LEU A 70 -5.04 -11.53 4.05
C LEU A 70 -5.29 -11.79 2.55
N VAL A 71 -6.52 -11.62 2.08
CA VAL A 71 -6.86 -11.74 0.65
C VAL A 71 -6.05 -10.74 -0.19
N HIS A 72 -5.93 -9.50 0.26
CA HIS A 72 -5.09 -8.49 -0.41
C HIS A 72 -3.61 -8.91 -0.46
N ASN A 73 -3.06 -9.42 0.65
CA ASN A 73 -1.66 -9.82 0.73
C ASN A 73 -1.33 -11.03 -0.16
N ILE A 74 -2.20 -12.03 -0.21
CA ILE A 74 -2.04 -13.19 -1.09
C ILE A 74 -2.00 -12.77 -2.56
N GLU A 75 -2.91 -11.88 -2.97
CA GLU A 75 -2.90 -11.34 -4.33
C GLU A 75 -1.59 -10.62 -4.65
N LYS A 76 -1.06 -9.83 -3.71
CA LYS A 76 0.26 -9.20 -3.89
C LYS A 76 1.34 -10.26 -4.10
N LEU A 77 1.40 -11.29 -3.24
CA LEU A 77 2.39 -12.36 -3.35
C LEU A 77 2.32 -13.09 -4.69
N ALA A 78 1.11 -13.48 -5.13
CA ALA A 78 0.90 -14.14 -6.42
C ALA A 78 1.41 -13.27 -7.60
N ASN A 79 1.11 -11.97 -7.57
CA ASN A 79 1.58 -11.03 -8.58
C ASN A 79 3.10 -10.84 -8.57
N TYR A 80 3.74 -10.80 -7.39
CA TYR A 80 5.19 -10.71 -7.28
C TYR A 80 5.87 -11.96 -7.84
N VAL A 81 5.42 -13.15 -7.45
CA VAL A 81 5.97 -14.42 -7.93
C VAL A 81 5.83 -14.53 -9.45
N CYS A 82 4.65 -14.20 -9.99
CA CYS A 82 4.44 -14.22 -11.44
C CYS A 82 5.35 -13.22 -12.18
N LYS A 83 5.51 -11.99 -11.66
CA LYS A 83 6.40 -10.98 -12.26
C LYS A 83 7.87 -11.41 -12.23
N LEU A 84 8.31 -12.05 -11.15
CA LEU A 84 9.67 -12.59 -11.04
C LEU A 84 9.91 -13.70 -12.07
N GLY A 85 8.96 -14.62 -12.23
CA GLY A 85 9.03 -15.66 -13.26
C GLY A 85 9.12 -15.07 -14.68
N ARG A 86 8.28 -14.08 -15.01
CA ARG A 86 8.34 -13.40 -16.32
C ARG A 86 9.67 -12.69 -16.56
N LYS A 87 10.19 -11.96 -15.56
CA LYS A 87 11.51 -11.31 -15.66
C LYS A 87 12.64 -12.32 -15.86
N ALA A 88 12.59 -13.47 -15.17
CA ALA A 88 13.59 -14.52 -15.33
C ALA A 88 13.56 -15.12 -16.75
N VAL A 89 12.37 -15.39 -17.29
CA VAL A 89 12.19 -15.89 -18.67
C VAL A 89 12.66 -14.87 -19.70
N GLU A 90 12.32 -13.60 -19.54
CA GLU A 90 12.76 -12.52 -20.44
C GLU A 90 14.29 -12.32 -20.38
N THR A 91 14.88 -12.38 -19.19
CA THR A 91 16.33 -12.31 -19.01
C THR A 91 17.03 -13.50 -19.69
N ALA A 92 16.47 -14.71 -19.56
CA ALA A 92 16.99 -15.90 -20.24
C ALA A 92 16.88 -15.77 -21.77
N ARG A 93 15.74 -15.28 -22.28
CA ARG A 93 15.53 -15.03 -23.71
C ARG A 93 16.52 -14.00 -24.28
N ASN A 94 16.75 -12.90 -23.55
CA ASN A 94 17.68 -11.85 -23.97
C ASN A 94 19.16 -12.29 -23.86
N ARG A 95 19.52 -13.16 -22.90
CA ARG A 95 20.86 -13.77 -22.85
C ARG A 95 21.13 -14.77 -23.98
N VAL A 96 20.11 -15.51 -24.43
CA VAL A 96 20.24 -16.41 -25.59
C VAL A 96 20.36 -15.63 -26.90
N PHE A 97 19.71 -14.46 -27.01
CA PHE A 97 19.76 -13.61 -28.21
C PHE A 97 20.99 -12.70 -28.27
N LEU A 98 21.56 -12.30 -27.12
CA LEU A 98 22.86 -11.61 -26.99
C LEU A 98 24.02 -12.61 -26.88
N GLN A 99 24.06 -13.61 -27.75
CA GLN A 99 25.27 -14.35 -28.09
C GLN A 99 25.75 -13.84 -29.45
N PRO A 100 26.51 -12.74 -29.52
CA PRO A 100 27.01 -12.26 -30.79
C PRO A 100 28.26 -13.08 -31.12
N ARG A 101 28.19 -13.87 -32.19
CA ARG A 101 28.88 -13.66 -33.48
C ARG A 101 30.09 -12.68 -33.58
N TYR A 102 30.80 -12.36 -32.50
CA TYR A 102 31.99 -11.49 -32.46
C TYR A 102 33.31 -12.27 -32.33
N MET A 103 33.28 -13.60 -32.35
CA MET A 103 34.47 -14.44 -32.19
C MET A 103 35.10 -14.88 -33.53
N LEU A 104 34.84 -14.16 -34.64
CA LEU A 104 35.37 -14.48 -35.98
C LEU A 104 36.13 -13.33 -36.65
N TYR A 105 36.70 -12.39 -35.88
CA TYR A 105 37.63 -11.40 -36.42
C TYR A 105 38.81 -11.18 -35.46
N ARG A 106 39.65 -12.21 -35.34
CA ARG A 106 41.00 -12.09 -34.80
C ARG A 106 41.91 -13.06 -35.57
N ARG A 107 42.33 -12.62 -36.74
CA ARG A 107 43.56 -13.05 -37.42
C ARG A 107 44.15 -11.83 -38.11
#